data_AF-A0A3N6GMC4-F1
#
_entry.id   AF-A0A3N6GMC4-F1
#
_cell.length_a   1.000
_cell.length_b   1.000
_cell.length_c   1.000
_cell.angle_alpha   90.00
_cell.angle_beta   90.00
_cell.angle_gamma   90.00
#
_symmetry.space_group_name_H-M   'P 1'
#
loop_
_entity.id
_entity.type
_entity.pdbx_description
1 polymer ?
#
loop_
_entity_poly.entity_id
_entity_poly.type
_entity_poly.pdbx_seq_one_letter_code
_entity_poly.pdbx_strand_id
1 'polypeptide(L)'
;MVSPPTQSALPPTPQQYLQYLFNADDWEDFTVEWVHALGLWEGRPYLRVQRMGGAGDRGADVAACLTLQGTAGEWHCYQCKHYAKPIGQAEAFPEIAKIFTAKVLDKYELPTRYVFVAPRIGTALDRLLLNPPQLREEFLTAWDDDDSKLGMKLTPEVRGAVGELARATDFSMFSAQNLDEIVRLHATTPHHVRRFPERLKPRPGADPAPKDEKDHEAVYVRKLLAAYNEKHGLSLQTLQQARETERVRRHFTRQREAFFHAEALRLFARDSVPDATYEAIETDLYDVVIEIEDRDYDLGHDRMDAVMDAAMAHTPNQHNVLAPVVRTKDLMGLCHHLANDERLTWCKEELQ
;
A
#
# COMPACT_ATOMS: atom_id res chain seq x y z
N MET A 1 28.35 -6.72 36.95
CA MET A 1 27.06 -7.20 36.40
C MET A 1 26.67 -6.22 35.32
N VAL A 2 26.68 -6.66 34.06
CA VAL A 2 26.21 -5.83 32.95
C VAL A 2 24.69 -5.82 33.04
N SER A 3 24.10 -4.66 33.31
CA SER A 3 22.65 -4.50 33.26
C SER A 3 22.16 -4.89 31.87
N PRO A 4 21.07 -5.66 31.75
CA PRO A 4 20.50 -5.95 30.45
C PRO A 4 20.08 -4.62 29.78
N PRO A 5 20.24 -4.50 28.45
CA PRO A 5 19.72 -3.35 27.74
C PRO A 5 18.21 -3.26 28.01
N THR A 6 17.75 -2.07 28.37
CA THR A 6 16.33 -1.74 28.43
C THR A 6 15.71 -2.11 27.09
N GLN A 7 14.95 -3.21 27.05
CA GLN A 7 14.12 -3.54 25.90
C GLN A 7 13.11 -2.40 25.78
N SER A 8 13.29 -1.53 24.78
CA SER A 8 12.15 -0.77 24.25
C SER A 8 11.04 -1.77 23.97
N ALA A 9 9.81 -1.48 24.39
CA ALA A 9 8.67 -2.34 24.15
C ALA A 9 8.68 -2.82 22.69
N LEU A 10 8.60 -4.13 22.46
CA LEU A 10 8.52 -4.67 21.11
C LEU A 10 7.35 -3.96 20.39
N PRO A 11 7.54 -3.51 19.14
CA PRO A 11 6.44 -2.92 18.39
C PRO A 11 5.29 -3.94 18.30
N PRO A 12 4.02 -3.49 18.29
CA PRO A 12 2.90 -4.41 18.19
C PRO A 12 3.00 -5.26 16.92
N THR A 13 2.56 -6.52 16.99
CA THR A 13 2.47 -7.37 15.79
C THR A 13 1.39 -6.84 14.84
N PRO A 14 1.41 -7.18 13.53
CA PRO A 14 0.35 -6.81 12.61
C PRO A 14 -1.06 -7.18 13.12
N GLN A 15 -1.22 -8.35 13.74
CA GLN A 15 -2.49 -8.77 14.35
C GLN A 15 -2.92 -7.84 15.51
N GLN A 16 -1.98 -7.38 16.34
CA GLN A 16 -2.28 -6.43 17.42
C GLN A 16 -2.64 -5.04 16.86
N TYR A 17 -1.97 -4.58 15.81
CA TYR A 17 -2.34 -3.36 15.09
C TYR A 17 -3.77 -3.45 14.54
N LEU A 18 -4.06 -4.53 13.82
CA LEU A 18 -5.37 -4.81 13.24
C LEU A 18 -6.48 -4.86 14.30
N GLN A 19 -6.22 -5.48 15.45
CA GLN A 19 -7.25 -5.67 16.47
C GLN A 19 -7.53 -4.39 17.28
N TYR A 20 -6.51 -3.59 17.60
CA TYR A 20 -6.63 -2.53 18.60
C TYR A 20 -6.49 -1.11 18.07
N LEU A 21 -5.92 -0.93 16.87
CA LEU A 21 -5.57 0.40 16.36
C LEU A 21 -6.36 0.80 15.10
N PHE A 22 -6.98 -0.15 14.41
CA PHE A 22 -7.82 0.14 13.25
C PHE A 22 -9.21 0.55 13.71
N ASN A 23 -9.82 1.49 12.99
CA ASN A 23 -11.27 1.70 13.06
C ASN A 23 -12.00 0.83 12.02
N ALA A 24 -13.33 0.92 11.96
CA ALA A 24 -14.14 0.13 11.03
C ALA A 24 -13.84 0.44 9.55
N ASP A 25 -13.62 1.71 9.20
CA ASP A 25 -13.27 2.12 7.85
C ASP A 25 -11.89 1.59 7.44
N ASP A 26 -10.90 1.70 8.34
CA ASP A 26 -9.56 1.17 8.11
C ASP A 26 -9.58 -0.35 7.87
N TRP A 27 -10.46 -1.06 8.57
CA TRP A 27 -10.64 -2.51 8.45
C TRP A 27 -11.29 -2.93 7.12
N GLU A 28 -12.27 -2.17 6.64
CA GLU A 28 -12.86 -2.38 5.32
C GLU A 28 -11.86 -2.09 4.20
N ASP A 29 -11.10 -0.99 4.30
CA ASP A 29 -10.06 -0.65 3.31
C ASP A 29 -8.95 -1.70 3.29
N PHE A 30 -8.54 -2.21 4.46
CA PHE A 30 -7.59 -3.33 4.57
C PHE A 30 -8.13 -4.61 3.93
N THR A 31 -9.43 -4.87 4.06
CA THR A 31 -10.08 -6.01 3.42
C THR A 31 -10.08 -5.86 1.90
N VAL A 32 -10.31 -4.65 1.37
CA VAL A 32 -10.19 -4.36 -0.08
C VAL A 32 -8.76 -4.64 -0.57
N GLU A 33 -7.75 -4.11 0.12
CA GLU A 33 -6.32 -4.35 -0.21
C GLU A 33 -5.99 -5.85 -0.24
N TRP A 34 -6.44 -6.60 0.77
CA TRP A 34 -6.25 -8.05 0.83
C TRP A 34 -6.97 -8.80 -0.31
N VAL A 35 -8.22 -8.46 -0.62
CA VAL A 35 -8.99 -9.13 -1.69
C VAL A 35 -8.40 -8.81 -3.07
N HIS A 36 -7.87 -7.61 -3.27
CA HIS A 36 -7.06 -7.29 -4.45
C HIS A 36 -5.79 -8.14 -4.54
N ALA A 37 -5.08 -8.32 -3.41
CA ALA A 37 -3.89 -9.16 -3.35
C ALA A 37 -4.19 -10.64 -3.64
N LEU A 38 -5.37 -11.12 -3.24
CA LEU A 38 -5.86 -12.45 -3.59
C LEU A 38 -5.96 -12.60 -5.10
N GLY A 39 -6.56 -11.62 -5.78
CA GLY A 39 -6.51 -11.39 -7.24
C GLY A 39 -7.24 -12.44 -8.10
N LEU A 40 -7.13 -13.71 -7.76
CA LEU A 40 -7.71 -14.86 -8.43
C LEU A 40 -8.52 -15.70 -7.44
N TRP A 41 -9.62 -16.27 -7.92
CA TRP A 41 -10.36 -17.33 -7.26
C TRP A 41 -10.50 -18.52 -8.21
N GLU A 42 -9.97 -19.68 -7.80
CA GLU A 42 -9.95 -20.89 -8.64
C GLU A 42 -9.41 -20.63 -10.06
N GLY A 43 -8.38 -19.79 -10.17
CA GLY A 43 -7.76 -19.41 -11.44
C GLY A 43 -8.51 -18.33 -12.24
N ARG A 44 -9.67 -17.85 -11.77
CA ARG A 44 -10.43 -16.76 -12.40
C ARG A 44 -10.16 -15.43 -11.72
N PRO A 45 -9.89 -14.34 -12.46
CA PRO A 45 -9.61 -13.04 -11.85
C PRO A 45 -10.87 -12.38 -11.29
N TYR A 46 -10.70 -11.64 -10.20
CA TYR A 46 -11.68 -10.63 -9.81
C TYR A 46 -11.60 -9.45 -10.79
N LEU A 47 -12.68 -9.19 -11.53
CA LEU A 47 -12.76 -8.09 -12.48
C LEU A 47 -12.96 -6.74 -11.78
N ARG A 48 -13.58 -6.76 -10.60
CA ARG A 48 -13.81 -5.58 -9.77
C ARG A 48 -13.84 -5.99 -8.31
N VAL A 49 -13.04 -5.32 -7.48
CA VAL A 49 -13.14 -5.39 -6.02
C VAL A 49 -13.47 -3.98 -5.56
N GLN A 50 -14.49 -3.85 -4.72
CA GLN A 50 -14.89 -2.55 -4.22
C GLN A 50 -15.51 -2.62 -2.83
N ARG A 51 -15.33 -1.53 -2.09
CA ARG A 51 -16.10 -1.25 -0.90
C ARG A 51 -17.54 -0.89 -1.28
N MET A 52 -18.50 -1.43 -0.53
CA MET A 52 -19.93 -1.20 -0.72
C MET A 52 -20.47 -0.13 0.26
N GLY A 53 -19.85 -0.06 1.45
CA GLY A 53 -19.91 0.99 2.47
C GLY A 53 -21.08 1.99 2.49
N GLY A 54 -21.84 2.02 3.58
CA GLY A 54 -22.79 3.07 3.93
C GLY A 54 -24.14 2.60 4.48
N ALA A 55 -25.05 3.56 4.68
CA ALA A 55 -26.44 3.30 5.07
C ALA A 55 -27.20 2.62 3.91
N GLY A 56 -27.02 1.31 3.75
CA GLY A 56 -27.59 0.57 2.62
C GLY A 56 -26.91 -0.73 2.25
N ASP A 57 -25.82 -1.11 2.93
CA ASP A 57 -24.94 -2.24 2.56
C ASP A 57 -25.57 -3.62 2.62
N ARG A 58 -26.73 -3.75 3.28
CA ARG A 58 -27.58 -4.96 3.25
C ARG A 58 -26.81 -6.29 3.45
N GLY A 59 -25.73 -6.26 4.25
CA GLY A 59 -24.93 -7.43 4.59
C GLY A 59 -23.76 -7.72 3.63
N ALA A 60 -23.25 -6.72 2.90
CA ALA A 60 -22.02 -6.82 2.13
C ALA A 60 -21.18 -5.54 2.27
N ASP A 61 -19.98 -5.63 2.87
CA ASP A 61 -19.11 -4.46 3.05
C ASP A 61 -18.08 -4.34 1.91
N VAL A 62 -17.58 -5.46 1.40
CA VAL A 62 -16.69 -5.53 0.23
C VAL A 62 -17.22 -6.57 -0.76
N ALA A 63 -17.35 -6.18 -2.03
CA ALA A 63 -17.79 -7.04 -3.12
C ALA A 63 -16.65 -7.32 -4.11
N ALA A 64 -16.42 -8.59 -4.41
CA ALA A 64 -15.47 -9.02 -5.43
C ALA A 64 -16.22 -9.72 -6.58
N CYS A 65 -16.30 -9.06 -7.73
CA CYS A 65 -17.10 -9.49 -8.88
C CYS A 65 -16.22 -10.29 -9.86
N LEU A 66 -16.70 -11.45 -10.28
CA LEU A 66 -16.03 -12.29 -11.28
C LEU A 66 -16.55 -12.04 -12.71
N THR A 67 -17.57 -11.19 -12.84
CA THR A 67 -18.25 -10.92 -14.11
C THR A 67 -18.45 -9.41 -14.31
N LEU A 68 -18.66 -8.99 -15.56
CA LEU A 68 -18.94 -7.60 -15.90
C LEU A 68 -20.31 -7.13 -15.38
N GLN A 69 -21.18 -8.06 -15.02
CA GLN A 69 -22.49 -7.81 -14.42
C GLN A 69 -22.40 -7.37 -12.95
N GLY A 70 -21.22 -7.39 -12.34
CA GLY A 70 -21.03 -6.99 -10.94
C GLY A 70 -21.80 -7.89 -9.98
N THR A 71 -22.48 -7.30 -9.00
CA THR A 71 -23.32 -8.02 -8.02
C THR A 71 -24.63 -8.57 -8.61
N ALA A 72 -24.93 -8.31 -9.89
CA ALA A 72 -26.00 -8.97 -10.62
C ALA A 72 -25.53 -10.25 -11.35
N GLY A 73 -24.23 -10.56 -11.33
CA GLY A 73 -23.65 -11.80 -11.85
C GLY A 73 -22.99 -12.60 -10.74
N GLU A 74 -21.94 -13.37 -11.07
CA GLU A 74 -21.18 -14.11 -10.05
C GLU A 74 -20.25 -13.17 -9.26
N TRP A 75 -20.33 -13.24 -7.94
CA TRP A 75 -19.55 -12.40 -7.02
C TRP A 75 -19.39 -13.03 -5.64
N HIS A 76 -18.38 -12.56 -4.91
CA HIS A 76 -18.13 -12.90 -3.51
C HIS A 76 -18.36 -11.70 -2.61
N CYS A 77 -18.98 -11.98 -1.46
CA CYS A 77 -19.24 -11.04 -0.40
C CYS A 77 -18.22 -11.22 0.72
N TYR A 78 -17.61 -10.13 1.15
CA TYR A 78 -16.74 -10.07 2.32
C TYR A 78 -17.40 -9.13 3.34
N GLN A 79 -17.92 -9.70 4.42
CA GLN A 79 -18.56 -8.97 5.50
C GLN A 79 -17.56 -8.75 6.63
N CYS A 80 -17.19 -7.50 6.79
CA CYS A 80 -16.33 -6.99 7.82
C CYS A 80 -17.07 -6.90 9.17
N LYS A 81 -16.43 -7.40 10.23
CA LYS A 81 -16.85 -7.19 11.61
C LYS A 81 -15.65 -6.89 12.49
N HIS A 82 -15.40 -5.60 12.72
CA HIS A 82 -14.31 -5.14 13.57
C HIS A 82 -14.80 -4.92 15.00
N TYR A 83 -14.59 -5.92 15.85
CA TYR A 83 -14.87 -5.85 17.29
C TYR A 83 -13.68 -6.35 18.09
N ALA A 84 -13.49 -5.79 19.28
CA ALA A 84 -12.47 -6.25 20.22
C ALA A 84 -12.74 -7.68 20.73
N LYS A 85 -14.03 -8.05 20.83
CA LYS A 85 -14.48 -9.40 21.22
C LYS A 85 -14.69 -10.27 19.98
N PRO A 86 -14.48 -11.59 20.09
CA PRO A 86 -14.81 -12.52 19.00
C PRO A 86 -16.28 -12.44 18.62
N ILE A 87 -16.59 -12.46 17.33
CA ILE A 87 -17.98 -12.56 16.87
C ILE A 87 -18.51 -13.99 17.05
N GLY A 88 -19.78 -14.09 17.42
CA GLY A 88 -20.52 -15.34 17.50
C GLY A 88 -21.75 -15.35 16.60
N GLN A 89 -22.62 -16.34 16.80
CA GLN A 89 -23.87 -16.47 16.04
C GLN A 89 -24.77 -15.22 16.16
N ALA A 90 -24.75 -14.54 17.31
CA ALA A 90 -25.53 -13.33 17.55
C ALA A 90 -25.18 -12.18 16.60
N GLU A 91 -23.91 -12.09 16.16
CA GLU A 91 -23.47 -11.11 15.17
C GLU A 91 -23.56 -11.66 13.74
N ALA A 92 -23.33 -12.96 13.54
CA ALA A 92 -23.30 -13.57 12.21
C ALA A 92 -24.71 -13.77 11.61
N PHE A 93 -25.67 -14.29 12.37
CA PHE A 93 -27.00 -14.62 11.85
C PHE A 93 -27.77 -13.40 11.32
N PRO A 94 -27.72 -12.22 11.96
CA PRO A 94 -28.30 -11.01 11.37
C PRO A 94 -27.72 -10.66 10.00
N GLU A 95 -26.43 -10.89 9.76
CA GLU A 95 -25.80 -10.61 8.45
C GLU A 95 -26.18 -11.65 7.39
N ILE A 96 -26.26 -12.93 7.78
CA ILE A 96 -26.81 -14.00 6.93
C ILE A 96 -28.25 -13.65 6.50
N ALA A 97 -29.09 -13.23 7.43
CA ALA A 97 -30.46 -12.82 7.11
C ALA A 97 -30.51 -11.62 6.15
N LYS A 98 -29.59 -10.64 6.31
CA LYS A 98 -29.55 -9.46 5.44
C LYS A 98 -29.15 -9.81 4.01
N ILE A 99 -28.19 -10.70 3.78
CA ILE A 99 -27.81 -11.05 2.39
C ILE A 99 -28.93 -11.80 1.66
N PHE A 100 -29.66 -12.70 2.35
CA PHE A 100 -30.86 -13.31 1.79
C PHE A 100 -31.96 -12.28 1.52
N THR A 101 -32.15 -11.34 2.46
CA THR A 101 -33.10 -10.23 2.27
C THR A 101 -32.72 -9.38 1.05
N ALA A 102 -31.43 -9.11 0.84
CA ALA A 102 -30.94 -8.35 -0.30
C ALA A 102 -31.29 -9.04 -1.63
N LYS A 103 -31.15 -10.37 -1.67
CA LYS A 103 -31.56 -11.19 -2.83
C LYS A 103 -33.07 -11.19 -3.05
N VAL A 104 -33.86 -11.41 -2.01
CA VAL A 104 -35.34 -11.39 -2.09
C VAL A 104 -35.88 -10.04 -2.57
N LEU A 105 -35.18 -8.95 -2.26
CA LEU A 105 -35.54 -7.59 -2.69
C LEU A 105 -34.86 -7.16 -3.99
N ASP A 106 -34.31 -8.11 -4.76
CA ASP A 106 -33.64 -7.91 -6.06
C ASP A 106 -32.56 -6.82 -6.03
N LYS A 107 -31.80 -6.74 -4.94
CA LYS A 107 -30.68 -5.79 -4.83
C LYS A 107 -29.39 -6.35 -5.38
N TYR A 108 -29.14 -7.61 -5.06
CA TYR A 108 -27.98 -8.37 -5.49
C TYR A 108 -28.42 -9.77 -5.90
N GLU A 109 -27.68 -10.38 -6.80
CA GLU A 109 -27.67 -11.84 -6.92
C GLU A 109 -27.11 -12.44 -5.61
N LEU A 110 -27.50 -13.66 -5.25
CA LEU A 110 -26.95 -14.28 -4.06
C LEU A 110 -25.45 -14.56 -4.32
N PRO A 111 -24.53 -14.12 -3.45
CA PRO A 111 -23.11 -14.33 -3.70
C PRO A 111 -22.81 -15.83 -3.68
N THR A 112 -21.89 -16.29 -4.53
CA THR A 112 -21.46 -17.70 -4.54
C THR A 112 -20.55 -18.02 -3.35
N ARG A 113 -19.99 -17.00 -2.71
CA ARG A 113 -19.21 -17.08 -1.47
C ARG A 113 -19.49 -15.89 -0.58
N TYR A 114 -19.66 -16.15 0.71
CA TYR A 114 -19.83 -15.15 1.77
C TYR A 114 -18.78 -15.39 2.85
N VAL A 115 -17.91 -14.41 3.06
CA VAL A 115 -16.76 -14.52 3.97
C VAL A 115 -16.92 -13.52 5.10
N PHE A 116 -16.98 -14.00 6.33
CA PHE A 116 -16.81 -13.17 7.52
C PHE A 116 -15.34 -12.79 7.69
N VAL A 117 -15.08 -11.50 7.74
CA VAL A 117 -13.75 -10.90 7.94
C VAL A 117 -13.75 -10.17 9.27
N ALA A 118 -13.29 -10.83 10.31
CA ALA A 118 -13.23 -10.29 11.66
C ALA A 118 -11.86 -10.54 12.28
N PRO A 119 -11.38 -9.67 13.21
CA PRO A 119 -10.13 -9.92 13.92
C PRO A 119 -10.17 -11.25 14.69
N ARG A 120 -11.35 -11.63 15.19
CA ARG A 120 -11.55 -12.86 15.98
C ARG A 120 -12.94 -13.46 15.72
N ILE A 121 -12.97 -14.77 15.51
CA ILE A 121 -14.19 -15.58 15.44
C ILE A 121 -14.28 -16.42 16.72
N GLY A 122 -15.46 -16.46 17.34
CA GLY A 122 -15.72 -17.31 18.49
C GLY A 122 -15.77 -18.78 18.10
N THR A 123 -15.23 -19.67 18.96
CA THR A 123 -15.09 -21.11 18.67
C THR A 123 -16.40 -21.81 18.29
N ALA A 124 -17.54 -21.38 18.85
CA ALA A 124 -18.83 -21.94 18.50
C ALA A 124 -19.20 -21.64 17.04
N LEU A 125 -19.13 -20.37 16.63
CA LEU A 125 -19.38 -19.96 15.24
C LEU A 125 -18.36 -20.59 14.27
N ASP A 126 -17.09 -20.64 14.64
CA ASP A 126 -16.03 -21.25 13.83
C ASP A 126 -16.34 -22.72 13.51
N ARG A 127 -16.77 -23.50 14.50
CA ARG A 127 -17.20 -24.89 14.31
C ARG A 127 -18.42 -25.02 13.39
N LEU A 128 -19.36 -24.09 13.45
CA LEU A 128 -20.52 -24.08 12.56
C LEU A 128 -20.13 -23.76 11.12
N LEU A 129 -19.24 -22.79 10.91
CA LEU A 129 -18.75 -22.46 9.57
C LEU A 129 -17.97 -23.63 8.93
N LEU A 130 -17.36 -24.50 9.75
CA LEU A 130 -16.77 -25.77 9.30
C LEU A 130 -17.78 -26.91 9.09
N ASN A 131 -19.03 -26.73 9.53
CA ASN A 131 -20.12 -27.70 9.39
C ASN A 131 -21.39 -27.02 8.81
N PRO A 132 -21.40 -26.74 7.48
CA PRO A 132 -22.50 -26.01 6.85
C PRO A 132 -23.91 -26.58 7.08
N PRO A 133 -24.14 -27.92 7.08
CA PRO A 133 -25.43 -28.49 7.44
C PRO A 133 -25.91 -28.07 8.83
N GLN A 134 -25.03 -28.08 9.83
CA GLN A 134 -25.35 -27.66 11.20
C GLN A 134 -25.54 -26.14 11.30
N LEU A 135 -24.74 -25.34 10.60
CA LEU A 135 -24.94 -23.89 10.53
C LEU A 135 -26.34 -23.55 9.99
N ARG A 136 -26.79 -24.24 8.93
CA ARG A 136 -28.13 -24.07 8.37
C ARG A 136 -29.21 -24.44 9.38
N GLU A 137 -29.07 -25.56 10.08
CA GLU A 137 -30.03 -26.00 11.10
C GLU A 137 -30.14 -24.98 12.25
N GLU A 138 -29.02 -24.52 12.80
CA GLU A 138 -29.03 -23.55 13.90
C GLU A 138 -29.55 -22.18 13.46
N PHE A 139 -29.20 -21.72 12.25
CA PHE A 139 -29.76 -20.49 11.70
C PHE A 139 -31.27 -20.58 11.53
N LEU A 140 -31.79 -21.66 10.95
CA LEU A 140 -33.23 -21.83 10.73
C LEU A 140 -33.99 -21.96 12.05
N THR A 141 -33.42 -22.67 13.04
CA THR A 141 -33.98 -22.74 14.39
C THR A 141 -34.10 -21.34 14.99
N ALA A 142 -33.04 -20.53 14.88
CA ALA A 142 -33.08 -19.15 15.36
C ALA A 142 -33.99 -18.23 14.51
N TRP A 143 -34.21 -18.53 13.23
CA TRP A 143 -35.09 -17.75 12.35
C TRP A 143 -36.58 -18.00 12.62
N ASP A 144 -36.91 -19.27 12.91
CA ASP A 144 -38.27 -19.77 13.12
C ASP A 144 -38.76 -19.61 14.56
N ASP A 145 -37.88 -19.25 15.49
CA ASP A 145 -38.23 -18.95 16.88
C ASP A 145 -39.19 -17.73 16.96
N ASP A 146 -40.27 -17.88 17.71
CA ASP A 146 -41.31 -16.85 17.88
C ASP A 146 -40.76 -15.55 18.50
N ASP A 147 -39.75 -15.66 19.36
CA ASP A 147 -39.07 -14.53 20.01
C ASP A 147 -37.85 -14.02 19.20
N SER A 148 -37.63 -14.55 18.00
CA SER A 148 -36.49 -14.17 17.16
C SER A 148 -36.53 -12.71 16.74
N LYS A 149 -35.38 -12.05 16.92
CA LYS A 149 -35.13 -10.70 16.41
C LYS A 149 -34.68 -10.69 14.95
N LEU A 150 -34.37 -11.86 14.37
CA LEU A 150 -33.94 -11.95 12.98
C LEU A 150 -35.11 -11.59 12.06
N GLY A 151 -34.86 -10.69 11.12
CA GLY A 151 -35.90 -10.27 10.18
C GLY A 151 -37.11 -9.55 10.81
N MET A 152 -37.04 -9.14 12.09
CA MET A 152 -38.19 -8.53 12.80
C MET A 152 -38.74 -7.26 12.14
N LYS A 153 -37.88 -6.54 11.39
CA LYS A 153 -38.26 -5.32 10.65
C LYS A 153 -38.81 -5.60 9.23
N LEU A 154 -38.86 -6.86 8.80
CA LEU A 154 -39.35 -7.25 7.48
C LEU A 154 -40.87 -7.43 7.51
N THR A 155 -41.51 -7.24 6.35
CA THR A 155 -42.92 -7.62 6.22
C THR A 155 -43.05 -9.14 6.28
N PRO A 156 -44.22 -9.68 6.68
CA PRO A 156 -44.44 -11.13 6.71
C PRO A 156 -44.14 -11.82 5.39
N GLU A 157 -44.48 -11.19 4.24
CA GLU A 157 -44.20 -11.78 2.92
C GLU A 157 -42.69 -11.89 2.66
N VAL A 158 -41.93 -10.82 2.94
CA VAL A 158 -40.47 -10.81 2.73
C VAL A 158 -39.77 -11.77 3.70
N ARG A 159 -40.20 -11.82 4.97
CA ARG A 159 -39.66 -12.76 5.96
C ARG A 159 -39.90 -14.22 5.55
N GLY A 160 -41.10 -14.52 5.04
CA GLY A 160 -41.43 -15.84 4.49
C GLY A 160 -40.51 -16.23 3.34
N ALA A 161 -40.38 -15.36 2.33
CA ALA A 161 -39.52 -15.59 1.17
C ALA A 161 -38.02 -15.75 1.54
N VAL A 162 -37.53 -14.98 2.52
CA VAL A 162 -36.16 -15.15 3.05
C VAL A 162 -35.98 -16.52 3.71
N GLY A 163 -36.96 -16.96 4.50
CA GLY A 163 -36.92 -18.28 5.12
C GLY A 163 -36.92 -19.41 4.09
N GLU A 164 -37.76 -19.32 3.07
CA GLU A 164 -37.79 -20.29 1.96
C GLU A 164 -36.46 -20.34 1.21
N LEU A 165 -35.90 -19.17 0.87
CA LEU A 165 -34.60 -19.07 0.20
C LEU A 165 -33.49 -19.68 1.07
N ALA A 166 -33.44 -19.35 2.37
CA ALA A 166 -32.46 -19.93 3.29
C ALA A 166 -32.60 -21.46 3.41
N ARG A 167 -33.82 -21.99 3.42
CA ARG A 167 -34.04 -23.45 3.39
C ARG A 167 -33.58 -24.07 2.06
N ALA A 168 -33.74 -23.41 0.93
CA ALA A 168 -33.30 -23.93 -0.36
C ALA A 168 -31.78 -23.80 -0.61
N THR A 169 -31.08 -22.98 0.19
CA THR A 169 -29.68 -22.64 -0.03
C THR A 169 -28.73 -23.62 0.65
N ASP A 170 -27.64 -23.97 -0.03
CA ASP A 170 -26.50 -24.64 0.59
C ASP A 170 -25.64 -23.62 1.35
N PHE A 171 -25.51 -23.83 2.66
CA PHE A 171 -24.77 -22.92 3.55
C PHE A 171 -23.25 -23.07 3.42
N SER A 172 -22.75 -23.97 2.56
CA SER A 172 -21.31 -24.07 2.26
C SER A 172 -20.73 -22.78 1.64
N MET A 173 -21.59 -21.87 1.17
CA MET A 173 -21.21 -20.53 0.76
C MET A 173 -20.66 -19.67 1.91
N PHE A 174 -21.01 -19.93 3.17
CA PHE A 174 -20.58 -19.15 4.32
C PHE A 174 -19.26 -19.67 4.88
N SER A 175 -18.30 -18.77 5.08
CA SER A 175 -17.00 -19.09 5.68
C SER A 175 -16.47 -17.91 6.48
N ALA A 176 -15.42 -18.13 7.27
CA ALA A 176 -14.61 -17.06 7.84
C ALA A 176 -13.17 -17.24 7.37
N GLN A 177 -12.48 -16.13 7.15
CA GLN A 177 -11.07 -16.19 6.79
C GLN A 177 -10.19 -16.14 8.03
N ASN A 178 -9.10 -16.91 8.02
CA ASN A 178 -8.07 -16.84 9.05
C ASN A 178 -7.26 -15.55 8.92
N LEU A 179 -7.16 -14.78 10.01
CA LEU A 179 -6.45 -13.51 10.06
C LEU A 179 -4.96 -13.64 9.71
N ASP A 180 -4.29 -14.70 10.13
CA ASP A 180 -2.88 -14.93 9.81
C ASP A 180 -2.68 -15.13 8.31
N GLU A 181 -3.64 -15.74 7.62
CA GLU A 181 -3.57 -15.88 6.16
C GLU A 181 -3.81 -14.56 5.44
N ILE A 182 -4.77 -13.76 5.93
CA ILE A 182 -5.01 -12.40 5.46
C ILE A 182 -3.72 -11.58 5.59
N VAL A 183 -3.11 -11.57 6.78
CA VAL A 183 -1.87 -10.83 7.08
C VAL A 183 -0.71 -11.34 6.21
N ARG A 184 -0.53 -12.67 6.10
CA ARG A 184 0.54 -13.29 5.30
C ARG A 184 0.45 -12.90 3.83
N LEU A 185 -0.75 -12.92 3.24
CA LEU A 185 -0.93 -12.52 1.86
C LEU A 185 -0.77 -11.01 1.71
N HIS A 186 -1.37 -10.22 2.60
CA HIS A 186 -1.23 -8.76 2.61
C HIS A 186 0.24 -8.33 2.66
N ALA A 187 1.10 -9.05 3.40
CA ALA A 187 2.55 -8.82 3.52
C ALA A 187 3.33 -8.91 2.20
N THR A 188 2.72 -9.46 1.14
CA THR A 188 3.31 -9.48 -0.21
C THR A 188 3.03 -8.20 -0.99
N THR A 189 2.20 -7.30 -0.46
CA THR A 189 1.80 -6.05 -1.12
C THR A 189 2.58 -4.84 -0.59
N PRO A 190 2.76 -3.78 -1.40
CA PRO A 190 3.31 -2.51 -0.91
C PRO A 190 2.49 -1.84 0.19
N HIS A 191 1.18 -2.15 0.30
CA HIS A 191 0.29 -1.57 1.32
C HIS A 191 0.62 -2.05 2.74
N HIS A 192 1.23 -3.23 2.89
CA HIS A 192 1.55 -3.80 4.20
C HIS A 192 2.47 -2.90 5.01
N VAL A 193 3.51 -2.35 4.40
CA VAL A 193 4.51 -1.52 5.08
C VAL A 193 3.89 -0.21 5.59
N ARG A 194 2.88 0.33 4.88
CA ARG A 194 2.14 1.52 5.34
C ARG A 194 1.29 1.23 6.56
N ARG A 195 0.67 0.05 6.62
CA ARG A 195 -0.27 -0.33 7.70
C ARG A 195 0.43 -0.88 8.93
N PHE A 196 1.52 -1.60 8.70
CA PHE A 196 2.33 -2.21 9.74
C PHE A 196 3.76 -1.71 9.54
N PRO A 197 4.26 -0.83 10.42
CA PRO A 197 5.63 -0.38 10.37
C PRO A 197 6.57 -1.53 10.78
N GLU A 198 6.71 -2.52 9.90
CA GLU A 198 7.80 -3.48 9.95
C GLU A 198 9.07 -2.82 9.40
N ARG A 199 10.24 -3.29 9.84
CA ARG A 199 11.49 -2.87 9.21
C ARG A 199 11.46 -3.32 7.75
N LEU A 200 11.55 -2.36 6.83
CA LEU A 200 11.79 -2.64 5.42
C LEU A 200 12.91 -3.68 5.28
N LYS A 201 12.72 -4.61 4.33
CA LYS A 201 13.78 -5.56 3.98
C LYS A 201 15.07 -4.78 3.67
N PRO A 202 16.25 -5.32 4.01
CA PRO A 202 17.50 -4.66 3.67
C PRO A 202 17.55 -4.35 2.16
N ARG A 203 17.72 -3.07 1.81
CA ARG A 203 17.88 -2.65 0.41
C ARG A 203 19.17 -3.28 -0.15
N PRO A 204 19.13 -3.92 -1.34
CA PRO A 204 20.34 -4.36 -2.01
C PRO A 204 21.31 -3.18 -2.24
N GLY A 205 22.59 -3.48 -2.44
CA GLY A 205 23.54 -2.46 -2.89
C GLY A 205 23.13 -1.89 -4.24
N ALA A 206 23.42 -0.61 -4.48
CA ALA A 206 23.26 -0.05 -5.82
C ALA A 206 24.26 -0.71 -6.77
N ASP A 207 23.81 -1.09 -7.96
CA ASP A 207 24.70 -1.56 -9.01
C ASP A 207 25.65 -0.44 -9.45
N PRO A 208 26.87 -0.79 -9.91
CA PRO A 208 27.79 0.21 -10.43
C PRO A 208 27.18 0.92 -11.64
N ALA A 209 27.43 2.23 -11.74
CA ALA A 209 27.00 3.04 -12.87
C ALA A 209 27.42 2.38 -14.21
N PRO A 210 26.49 2.16 -15.16
CA PRO A 210 26.79 1.54 -16.45
C PRO A 210 27.91 2.27 -17.19
N LYS A 211 28.69 1.57 -18.02
CA LYS A 211 29.75 2.24 -18.80
C LYS A 211 29.17 3.25 -19.78
N ASP A 212 28.09 2.91 -20.46
CA ASP A 212 27.47 3.81 -21.44
C ASP A 212 26.43 4.70 -20.77
N GLU A 213 26.25 5.89 -21.34
CA GLU A 213 25.21 6.83 -20.93
C GLU A 213 23.82 6.22 -21.16
N LYS A 214 22.90 6.45 -20.23
CA LYS A 214 21.49 6.09 -20.37
C LYS A 214 20.65 7.32 -20.69
N ASP A 215 19.55 7.14 -21.42
CA ASP A 215 18.66 8.24 -21.79
C ASP A 215 18.12 8.98 -20.55
N HIS A 216 17.83 8.24 -19.48
CA HIS A 216 17.31 8.78 -18.23
C HIS A 216 18.34 9.50 -17.37
N GLU A 217 19.62 9.65 -17.77
CA GLU A 217 20.61 10.49 -17.07
C GLU A 217 21.10 11.68 -17.91
N ALA A 218 20.64 11.79 -19.17
CA ALA A 218 21.25 12.68 -20.15
C ALA A 218 21.12 14.18 -19.81
N VAL A 219 19.97 14.61 -19.26
CA VAL A 219 19.73 16.03 -18.93
C VAL A 219 20.66 16.48 -17.79
N TYR A 220 20.72 15.67 -16.74
CA TYR A 220 21.62 15.81 -15.62
C TYR A 220 23.08 15.84 -16.07
N VAL A 221 23.50 14.88 -16.90
CA VAL A 221 24.88 14.80 -17.41
C VAL A 221 25.24 16.09 -18.14
N ARG A 222 24.37 16.59 -19.04
CA ARG A 222 24.61 17.88 -19.73
C ARG A 222 24.77 19.05 -18.75
N LYS A 223 23.89 19.16 -17.74
CA LYS A 223 23.99 20.22 -16.72
C LYS A 223 25.29 20.14 -15.92
N LEU A 224 25.74 18.93 -15.59
CA LEU A 224 27.00 18.71 -14.87
C LEU A 224 28.21 19.08 -15.74
N LEU A 225 28.20 18.74 -17.03
CA LEU A 225 29.24 19.14 -17.98
C LEU A 225 29.30 20.68 -18.14
N ALA A 226 28.14 21.35 -18.17
CA ALA A 226 28.09 22.81 -18.23
C ALA A 226 28.77 23.46 -17.01
N ALA A 227 28.48 22.97 -15.79
CA ALA A 227 29.11 23.46 -14.57
C ALA A 227 30.64 23.26 -14.58
N TYR A 228 31.14 22.15 -15.12
CA TYR A 228 32.58 21.94 -15.29
C TYR A 228 33.20 22.87 -16.33
N ASN A 229 32.51 23.10 -17.45
CA ASN A 229 32.98 23.98 -18.50
C ASN A 229 33.14 25.41 -17.98
N GLU A 230 32.16 25.90 -17.22
CA GLU A 230 32.19 27.20 -16.58
C GLU A 230 33.34 27.34 -15.57
N LYS A 231 33.47 26.41 -14.61
CA LYS A 231 34.48 26.49 -13.53
C LYS A 231 35.92 26.33 -14.02
N HIS A 232 36.14 25.65 -15.13
CA HIS A 232 37.48 25.27 -15.58
C HIS A 232 37.85 25.79 -16.96
N GLY A 233 36.96 26.53 -17.64
CA GLY A 233 37.17 26.99 -19.01
C GLY A 233 37.31 25.83 -20.00
N LEU A 234 36.54 24.75 -19.80
CA LEU A 234 36.56 23.56 -20.64
C LEU A 234 35.43 23.61 -21.69
N SER A 235 35.41 22.64 -22.60
CA SER A 235 34.35 22.48 -23.62
C SER A 235 33.93 21.02 -23.76
N LEU A 236 33.63 20.39 -22.63
CA LEU A 236 33.12 19.02 -22.54
C LEU A 236 31.70 18.95 -23.10
N GLN A 237 31.46 17.99 -23.99
CA GLN A 237 30.19 17.70 -24.66
C GLN A 237 29.70 16.28 -24.39
N THR A 238 30.60 15.38 -23.99
CA THR A 238 30.28 13.96 -23.82
C THR A 238 30.80 13.44 -22.50
N LEU A 239 30.14 12.36 -22.05
CA LEU A 239 30.56 11.60 -20.88
C LEU A 239 32.01 11.10 -20.99
N GLN A 240 32.43 10.66 -22.18
CA GLN A 240 33.78 10.15 -22.41
C GLN A 240 34.84 11.24 -22.19
N GLN A 241 34.59 12.47 -22.66
CA GLN A 241 35.51 13.58 -22.45
C GLN A 241 35.66 13.92 -20.96
N ALA A 242 34.57 13.87 -20.18
CA ALA A 242 34.64 14.07 -18.73
C ALA A 242 35.43 12.96 -18.03
N ARG A 243 35.34 11.71 -18.50
CA ARG A 243 36.14 10.58 -17.99
C ARG A 243 37.63 10.69 -18.31
N GLU A 244 37.99 11.30 -19.43
CA GLU A 244 39.39 11.45 -19.85
C GLU A 244 40.05 12.70 -19.25
N THR A 245 39.26 13.67 -18.79
CA THR A 245 39.76 14.93 -18.23
C THR A 245 40.08 14.80 -16.75
N GLU A 246 41.37 14.73 -16.39
CA GLU A 246 41.83 14.47 -15.01
C GLU A 246 41.24 15.45 -13.97
N ARG A 247 41.04 16.72 -14.35
CA ARG A 247 40.53 17.77 -13.46
C ARG A 247 39.11 17.48 -12.94
N VAL A 248 38.27 16.81 -13.73
CA VAL A 248 36.85 16.55 -13.39
C VAL A 248 36.53 15.07 -13.23
N ARG A 249 37.32 14.17 -13.82
CA ARG A 249 37.09 12.71 -13.87
C ARG A 249 36.67 12.11 -12.55
N ARG A 250 37.39 12.44 -11.47
CA ARG A 250 37.10 11.91 -10.13
C ARG A 250 35.78 12.44 -9.57
N HIS A 251 35.47 13.71 -9.80
CA HIS A 251 34.21 14.30 -9.36
C HIS A 251 33.04 13.71 -10.16
N PHE A 252 33.16 13.69 -11.48
CA PHE A 252 32.15 13.15 -12.39
C PHE A 252 31.78 11.70 -12.05
N THR A 253 32.79 10.86 -11.79
CA THR A 253 32.56 9.46 -11.41
C THR A 253 31.70 9.34 -10.15
N ARG A 254 31.99 10.14 -9.11
CA ARG A 254 31.22 10.13 -7.85
C ARG A 254 29.80 10.65 -8.03
N GLN A 255 29.61 11.70 -8.82
CA GLN A 255 28.28 12.28 -9.08
C GLN A 255 27.42 11.27 -9.86
N ARG A 256 28.00 10.62 -10.86
CA ARG A 256 27.28 9.59 -11.61
C ARG A 256 26.99 8.34 -10.77
N GLU A 257 27.88 7.95 -9.86
CA GLU A 257 27.56 6.93 -8.85
C GLU A 257 26.36 7.34 -7.99
N ALA A 258 26.31 8.60 -7.52
CA ALA A 258 25.21 9.10 -6.71
C ALA A 258 23.86 9.01 -7.46
N PHE A 259 23.84 9.36 -8.74
CA PHE A 259 22.66 9.20 -9.61
C PHE A 259 22.11 7.77 -9.58
N PHE A 260 22.94 6.76 -9.85
CA PHE A 260 22.48 5.36 -9.85
C PHE A 260 22.14 4.82 -8.45
N HIS A 261 22.72 5.39 -7.41
CA HIS A 261 22.33 5.11 -6.02
C HIS A 261 20.88 5.55 -5.74
N ALA A 262 20.50 6.74 -6.20
CA ALA A 262 19.14 7.26 -6.14
C ALA A 262 18.17 6.45 -7.02
N GLU A 263 18.54 6.05 -8.24
CA GLU A 263 17.72 5.14 -9.05
C GLU A 263 17.47 3.80 -8.35
N ALA A 264 18.49 3.23 -7.72
CA ALA A 264 18.32 2.02 -6.92
C ALA A 264 17.40 2.24 -5.69
N LEU A 265 17.30 3.47 -5.17
CA LEU A 265 16.38 3.79 -4.07
C LEU A 265 14.95 3.90 -4.61
N ARG A 266 14.77 4.56 -5.75
CA ARG A 266 13.49 4.70 -6.44
C ARG A 266 12.88 3.34 -6.80
N LEU A 267 13.68 2.45 -7.39
CA LEU A 267 13.24 1.09 -7.72
C LEU A 267 12.87 0.27 -6.48
N PHE A 268 13.72 0.33 -5.44
CA PHE A 268 13.41 -0.33 -4.17
C PHE A 268 12.12 0.20 -3.55
N ALA A 269 11.92 1.52 -3.57
CA ALA A 269 10.71 2.15 -3.05
C ALA A 269 9.47 1.72 -3.84
N ARG A 270 9.50 1.80 -5.18
CA ARG A 270 8.40 1.34 -6.06
C ARG A 270 7.95 -0.09 -5.73
N ASP A 271 8.90 -0.98 -5.45
CA ASP A 271 8.61 -2.38 -5.19
C ASP A 271 8.20 -2.66 -3.73
N SER A 272 8.47 -1.71 -2.81
CA SER A 272 8.33 -1.93 -1.35
C SER A 272 7.26 -1.08 -0.68
N VAL A 273 6.92 0.08 -1.24
CA VAL A 273 6.01 1.07 -0.63
C VAL A 273 5.16 1.76 -1.71
N PRO A 274 4.03 2.37 -1.35
CA PRO A 274 3.26 3.19 -2.29
C PRO A 274 4.06 4.40 -2.80
N ASP A 275 3.84 4.81 -4.05
CA ASP A 275 4.60 5.87 -4.74
C ASP A 275 4.69 7.18 -3.95
N ALA A 276 3.58 7.62 -3.35
CA ALA A 276 3.50 8.83 -2.51
C ALA A 276 4.53 8.87 -1.36
N THR A 277 5.01 7.70 -0.91
CA THR A 277 6.04 7.59 0.13
C THR A 277 7.40 8.05 -0.36
N TYR A 278 7.76 7.69 -1.60
CA TYR A 278 9.00 8.14 -2.23
C TYR A 278 8.89 9.62 -2.63
N GLU A 279 7.75 10.01 -3.21
CA GLU A 279 7.48 11.40 -3.60
C GLU A 279 7.60 12.38 -2.41
N ALA A 280 7.21 11.94 -1.20
CA ALA A 280 7.38 12.74 0.01
C ALA A 280 8.87 12.98 0.36
N ILE A 281 9.75 11.98 0.20
CA ILE A 281 11.20 12.16 0.41
C ILE A 281 11.77 13.16 -0.60
N GLU A 282 11.38 13.02 -1.87
CA GLU A 282 11.85 13.89 -2.94
C GLU A 282 11.36 15.33 -2.75
N THR A 283 10.12 15.51 -2.32
CA THR A 283 9.52 16.82 -2.03
C THR A 283 10.20 17.47 -0.83
N ASP A 284 10.34 16.76 0.28
CA ASP A 284 11.01 17.26 1.49
C ASP A 284 12.46 17.70 1.18
N LEU A 285 13.17 16.95 0.32
CA LEU A 285 14.51 17.33 -0.10
C LEU A 285 14.49 18.55 -1.03
N TYR A 286 13.59 18.56 -2.02
CA TYR A 286 13.45 19.66 -2.98
C TYR A 286 13.21 21.00 -2.28
N ASP A 287 12.28 21.03 -1.31
CA ASP A 287 11.94 22.24 -0.55
C ASP A 287 13.14 22.81 0.22
N VAL A 288 14.10 21.95 0.59
CA VAL A 288 15.34 22.39 1.23
C VAL A 288 16.35 22.91 0.21
N VAL A 289 16.55 22.21 -0.90
CA VAL A 289 17.63 22.53 -1.84
C VAL A 289 17.29 23.63 -2.83
N ILE A 290 16.01 23.88 -3.12
CA ILE A 290 15.60 24.96 -4.04
C ILE A 290 15.97 26.34 -3.48
N GLU A 291 15.79 26.56 -2.18
CA GLU A 291 16.21 27.78 -1.48
C GLU A 291 17.73 28.00 -1.45
N ILE A 292 18.51 26.94 -1.69
CA ILE A 292 19.96 27.01 -1.84
C ILE A 292 20.31 27.31 -3.29
N GLU A 293 19.67 26.63 -4.24
CA GLU A 293 19.84 26.81 -5.67
C GLU A 293 19.55 28.26 -6.11
N ASP A 294 18.52 28.88 -5.51
CA ASP A 294 18.08 30.24 -5.83
C ASP A 294 18.99 31.36 -5.31
N ARG A 295 20.04 31.03 -4.55
CA ARG A 295 21.01 32.02 -4.10
C ARG A 295 21.92 32.47 -5.26
N ASP A 296 22.57 33.60 -5.02
CA ASP A 296 23.58 34.15 -5.92
C ASP A 296 24.92 33.40 -5.75
N TYR A 297 25.49 32.99 -6.88
CA TYR A 297 26.79 32.31 -6.95
C TYR A 297 27.56 32.82 -8.16
N ASP A 298 28.88 32.94 -8.01
CA ASP A 298 29.77 33.37 -9.10
C ASP A 298 29.84 32.34 -10.23
N LEU A 299 29.71 31.05 -9.89
CA LEU A 299 29.80 29.93 -10.84
C LEU A 299 28.69 28.92 -10.55
N GLY A 300 28.12 28.33 -11.59
CA GLY A 300 27.12 27.27 -11.46
C GLY A 300 27.63 26.02 -10.76
N HIS A 301 28.93 25.73 -10.86
CA HIS A 301 29.53 24.64 -10.08
C HIS A 301 29.51 24.92 -8.57
N ASP A 302 29.67 26.18 -8.15
CA ASP A 302 29.64 26.51 -6.72
C ASP A 302 28.20 26.45 -6.18
N ARG A 303 27.21 26.81 -7.01
CA ARG A 303 25.78 26.54 -6.75
C ARG A 303 25.52 25.04 -6.58
N MET A 304 26.01 24.22 -7.51
CA MET A 304 25.88 22.76 -7.44
C MET A 304 26.50 22.20 -6.16
N ASP A 305 27.74 22.60 -5.82
CA ASP A 305 28.41 22.13 -4.60
C ASP A 305 27.58 22.49 -3.35
N ALA A 306 27.05 23.72 -3.27
CA ALA A 306 26.21 24.16 -2.16
C ALA A 306 24.88 23.37 -2.06
N VAL A 307 24.23 23.08 -3.19
CA VAL A 307 23.02 22.24 -3.24
C VAL A 307 23.33 20.82 -2.77
N MET A 308 24.44 20.24 -3.21
CA MET A 308 24.87 18.90 -2.78
C MET A 308 25.19 18.85 -1.28
N ASP A 309 25.85 19.87 -0.74
CA ASP A 309 26.15 19.98 0.68
C ASP A 309 24.87 20.06 1.53
N ALA A 310 23.89 20.86 1.08
CA ALA A 310 22.58 20.95 1.74
C ALA A 310 21.82 19.62 1.67
N ALA A 311 21.87 18.93 0.54
CA ALA A 311 21.26 17.60 0.38
C ALA A 311 21.90 16.56 1.29
N MET A 312 23.24 16.55 1.44
CA MET A 312 23.93 15.63 2.34
C MET A 312 23.65 15.91 3.83
N ALA A 313 23.39 17.17 4.18
CA ALA A 313 23.02 17.58 5.53
C ALA A 313 21.53 17.33 5.85
N HIS A 314 20.69 17.13 4.83
CA HIS A 314 19.27 16.86 5.01
C HIS A 314 19.05 15.51 5.71
N THR A 315 18.19 15.51 6.72
CA THR A 315 17.74 14.28 7.39
C THR A 315 16.30 14.01 6.97
N PRO A 316 16.03 12.90 6.26
CA PRO A 316 14.68 12.49 5.91
C PRO A 316 13.74 12.46 7.12
N ASN A 317 12.47 12.84 6.91
CA ASN A 317 11.46 12.78 7.94
C ASN A 317 11.37 11.36 8.54
N GLN A 318 11.57 11.25 9.86
CA GLN A 318 11.61 9.96 10.56
C GLN A 318 10.29 9.19 10.51
N HIS A 319 9.17 9.87 10.21
CA HIS A 319 7.87 9.23 10.01
C HIS A 319 7.73 8.61 8.62
N ASN A 320 8.62 8.94 7.67
CA ASN A 320 8.67 8.27 6.38
C ASN A 320 9.37 6.92 6.55
N VAL A 321 8.69 5.84 6.18
CA VAL A 321 9.19 4.47 6.36
C VAL A 321 10.47 4.19 5.55
N LEU A 322 10.75 4.96 4.49
CA LEU A 322 12.00 4.86 3.73
C LEU A 322 13.18 5.51 4.46
N ALA A 323 12.96 6.42 5.42
CA ALA A 323 14.03 7.20 6.07
C ALA A 323 15.21 6.35 6.58
N PRO A 324 15.00 5.16 7.20
CA PRO A 324 16.11 4.33 7.68
C PRO A 324 16.97 3.70 6.56
N VAL A 325 16.49 3.63 5.32
CA VAL A 325 17.20 3.02 4.18
C VAL A 325 17.77 4.06 3.20
N VAL A 326 17.42 5.34 3.36
CA VAL A 326 18.03 6.44 2.60
C VAL A 326 19.46 6.65 3.06
N ARG A 327 20.39 6.71 2.10
CA ARG A 327 21.81 6.97 2.34
C ARG A 327 22.19 8.35 1.81
N THR A 328 23.29 8.92 2.30
CA THR A 328 23.82 10.22 1.85
C THR A 328 24.00 10.31 0.33
N LYS A 329 24.51 9.23 -0.31
CA LYS A 329 24.64 9.17 -1.78
C LYS A 329 23.29 9.23 -2.50
N ASP A 330 22.23 8.70 -1.89
CA ASP A 330 20.91 8.73 -2.49
C ASP A 330 20.41 10.18 -2.53
N LEU A 331 20.59 10.96 -1.45
CA LEU A 331 20.20 12.38 -1.39
C LEU A 331 20.91 13.22 -2.47
N MET A 332 22.22 13.01 -2.68
CA MET A 332 22.94 13.64 -3.78
C MET A 332 22.37 13.25 -5.15
N GLY A 333 22.10 11.96 -5.35
CA GLY A 333 21.51 11.45 -6.58
C GLY A 333 20.09 11.97 -6.84
N LEU A 334 19.29 12.18 -5.80
CA LEU A 334 17.96 12.80 -5.93
C LEU A 334 18.07 14.23 -6.45
N CYS A 335 19.08 15.02 -6.05
CA CYS A 335 19.33 16.32 -6.68
C CYS A 335 19.63 16.21 -8.18
N HIS A 336 20.25 15.13 -8.61
CA HIS A 336 20.44 14.86 -10.03
C HIS A 336 19.15 14.44 -10.74
N HIS A 337 18.27 13.69 -10.08
CA HIS A 337 16.92 13.37 -10.60
C HIS A 337 16.11 14.66 -10.78
N LEU A 338 16.10 15.51 -9.76
CA LEU A 338 15.46 16.83 -9.82
C LEU A 338 16.06 17.70 -10.94
N ALA A 339 17.37 17.63 -11.18
CA ALA A 339 17.99 18.35 -12.30
C ALA A 339 17.60 17.76 -13.67
N ASN A 340 17.42 16.44 -13.75
CA ASN A 340 16.92 15.74 -14.93
C ASN A 340 15.48 16.15 -15.28
N ASP A 341 14.65 16.28 -14.24
CA ASP A 341 13.25 16.69 -14.34
C ASP A 341 13.09 18.22 -14.49
N GLU A 342 14.21 18.93 -14.74
CA GLU A 342 14.27 20.38 -14.90
C GLU A 342 13.79 21.20 -13.69
N ARG A 343 13.65 20.56 -12.52
CA ARG A 343 13.30 21.21 -11.25
C ARG A 343 14.49 21.91 -10.60
N LEU A 344 15.70 21.47 -10.89
CA LEU A 344 16.94 22.15 -10.48
C LEU A 344 17.81 22.47 -11.70
N THR A 345 18.52 23.58 -11.64
CA THR A 345 19.61 23.90 -12.57
C THR A 345 20.82 24.39 -11.80
N TRP A 346 21.97 24.45 -12.45
CA TRP A 346 23.21 24.91 -11.81
C TRP A 346 23.81 26.08 -12.56
N CYS A 347 23.84 26.03 -13.88
CA CYS A 347 24.14 27.18 -14.71
C CYS A 347 22.80 27.84 -15.10
N LYS A 348 22.54 29.04 -14.56
CA LYS A 348 21.39 29.86 -14.97
C LYS A 348 21.86 30.73 -16.14
N GLU A 349 21.16 30.69 -17.27
CA GLU A 349 21.35 31.71 -18.30
C GLU A 349 20.79 33.01 -17.74
N GLU A 350 21.63 34.05 -17.61
CA GLU A 350 21.11 35.40 -17.36
C GLU A 350 20.26 35.77 -18.58
N LEU A 351 18.94 35.88 -18.38
CA LEU A 351 18.07 36.58 -19.31
C LEU A 351 18.52 38.05 -19.33
N GLN A 352 19.38 38.39 -20.29
CA GLN A 352 19.72 39.78 -20.62
C GLN A 352 18.53 40.53 -21.22
#